data_AF-A0A0F9TWV3-F1
#
_entry.id   AF-A0A0F9TWV3-F1
#
_cell.length_a   1.000
_cell.length_b   1.000
_cell.length_c   1.000
_cell.angle_alpha   90.00
_cell.angle_beta   90.00
_cell.angle_gamma   90.00
#
_symmetry.space_group_name_H-M   'P 1'
#
loop_
_entity.id
_entity.type
_entity.pdbx_description
1 polymer ?
#
loop_
_entity_poly.entity_id
_entity_poly.type
_entity_poly.pdbx_seq_one_letter_code
_entity_poly.pdbx_strand_id
1 'polypeptide(L)'
;MNKRWWKSLTIISQVVIIILIALTVWMVIAIPPLDYDFTTEELCDWAYATSRNQRILILQMLIVSCALVGIYGRKRAKGGIGKNEKE
;
A
#
# COMPACT_ATOMS: atom_id res chain seq x y z
N MET A 1 2.02 -29.47 1.78
CA MET A 1 1.72 -28.12 2.35
C MET A 1 0.68 -27.41 1.49
N ASN A 2 -0.46 -27.02 2.08
CA ASN A 2 -1.77 -26.98 1.43
C ASN A 2 -1.92 -25.85 0.38
N LYS A 3 -2.11 -26.19 -0.91
CA LYS A 3 -2.33 -25.21 -2.01
C LYS A 3 -3.47 -24.22 -1.72
N ARG A 4 -4.50 -24.65 -0.96
CA ARG A 4 -5.61 -23.81 -0.48
C ARG A 4 -5.19 -22.72 0.50
N TRP A 5 -4.39 -23.06 1.51
CA TRP A 5 -3.93 -22.11 2.55
C TRP A 5 -3.19 -20.92 1.92
N TRP A 6 -2.37 -21.24 0.94
CA TRP A 6 -1.60 -20.29 0.17
C TRP A 6 -2.42 -19.42 -0.80
N LYS A 7 -3.57 -19.91 -1.28
CA LYS A 7 -4.51 -19.14 -2.12
C LYS A 7 -5.31 -18.18 -1.23
N SER A 8 -5.71 -18.62 -0.04
CA SER A 8 -6.32 -17.75 0.97
C SER A 8 -5.38 -16.62 1.37
N LEU A 9 -4.09 -16.90 1.60
CA LEU A 9 -3.10 -15.87 1.96
C LEU A 9 -2.97 -14.77 0.89
N THR A 10 -2.96 -15.15 -0.39
CA THR A 10 -2.90 -14.17 -1.49
C THR A 10 -4.15 -13.33 -1.61
N ILE A 11 -5.34 -13.92 -1.39
CA ILE A 11 -6.62 -13.19 -1.41
C ILE A 11 -6.66 -12.19 -0.25
N ILE A 12 -6.29 -12.63 0.96
CA ILE A 12 -6.22 -11.75 2.15
C ILE A 12 -5.27 -10.59 1.88
N SER A 13 -4.08 -10.85 1.33
CA SER A 13 -3.13 -9.79 1.00
C SER A 13 -3.69 -8.79 -0.03
N GLN A 14 -4.40 -9.25 -1.05
CA GLN A 14 -5.06 -8.35 -2.01
C GLN A 14 -6.15 -7.50 -1.35
N VAL A 15 -6.97 -8.08 -0.48
CA VAL A 15 -8.00 -7.35 0.27
C VAL A 15 -7.37 -6.28 1.15
N VAL A 16 -6.28 -6.60 1.87
CA VAL A 16 -5.54 -5.62 2.69
C VAL A 16 -5.02 -4.48 1.83
N ILE A 17 -4.45 -4.76 0.65
CA ILE A 17 -3.97 -3.72 -0.27
C ILE A 17 -5.11 -2.80 -0.71
N ILE A 18 -6.28 -3.36 -1.06
CA ILE A 18 -7.45 -2.56 -1.48
C ILE A 18 -7.91 -1.63 -0.35
N ILE A 19 -7.96 -2.14 0.89
CA ILE A 19 -8.33 -1.32 2.07
C ILE A 19 -7.32 -0.19 2.29
N LEU A 20 -6.02 -0.47 2.17
CA LEU A 20 -4.98 0.54 2.32
C LEU A 20 -5.09 1.64 1.25
N ILE A 21 -5.40 1.28 0.01
CA ILE A 21 -5.63 2.24 -1.08
C ILE A 21 -6.85 3.13 -0.77
N ALA A 22 -7.95 2.53 -0.30
CA ALA A 22 -9.14 3.30 0.07
C ALA A 22 -8.85 4.30 1.22
N LEU A 23 -8.07 3.88 2.22
CA LEU A 23 -7.62 4.76 3.31
C LEU A 23 -6.71 5.88 2.82
N THR A 24 -5.80 5.59 1.89
CA THR A 24 -4.96 6.62 1.24
C THR A 24 -5.83 7.69 0.57
N VAL A 25 -6.83 7.30 -0.23
CA VAL A 25 -7.74 8.23 -0.92
C VAL A 25 -8.50 9.09 0.11
N TRP A 26 -9.02 8.46 1.16
CA TRP A 26 -9.72 9.18 2.23
C TRP A 26 -8.81 10.21 2.92
N MET A 27 -7.56 9.86 3.24
CA MET A 27 -6.62 10.78 3.90
C MET A 27 -6.26 11.99 3.04
N VAL A 28 -6.19 11.82 1.71
CA VAL A 28 -5.90 12.93 0.80
C VAL A 28 -7.09 13.89 0.71
N ILE A 29 -8.33 13.36 0.63
CA ILE A 29 -9.55 14.18 0.54
C ILE A 29 -9.87 14.86 1.87
N ALA A 30 -9.51 14.25 3.00
CA ALA A 30 -9.78 14.79 4.33
C ALA A 30 -8.89 15.99 4.71
N ILE A 31 -7.84 16.31 3.95
CA ILE A 31 -7.05 17.51 4.20
C ILE A 31 -7.80 18.70 3.58
N PRO A 32 -8.29 19.66 4.39
CA PRO A 32 -8.93 20.84 3.85
C PRO A 32 -7.94 21.58 2.93
N PRO A 33 -8.39 22.05 1.75
CA PRO A 33 -7.55 22.90 0.91
C PRO A 33 -7.24 24.18 1.68
N LEU A 34 -5.99 24.65 1.58
CA LEU A 34 -5.61 25.93 2.17
C LEU A 34 -6.14 27.04 1.25
N ASP A 35 -7.04 27.88 1.75
CA ASP A 35 -7.55 29.05 1.02
C ASP A 35 -6.42 30.06 0.78
N TYR A 36 -6.55 30.92 -0.23
CA TYR A 36 -5.47 31.82 -0.67
C TYR A 36 -5.13 32.92 0.34
N ASP A 37 -6.08 33.29 1.21
CA ASP A 37 -5.95 34.30 2.28
C ASP A 37 -5.90 33.62 3.66
N PHE A 38 -4.82 32.89 3.94
CA PHE A 38 -4.62 32.16 5.20
C PHE A 38 -3.73 32.92 6.19
N THR A 39 -3.93 32.68 7.47
CA THR A 39 -3.05 33.17 8.55
C THR A 39 -1.87 32.23 8.79
N THR A 40 -0.77 32.73 9.38
CA THR A 40 0.42 31.92 9.67
C THR A 40 0.14 30.71 10.58
N GLU A 41 -0.85 30.82 11.47
CA GLU A 41 -1.27 29.71 12.34
C GLU A 41 -1.98 28.60 11.55
N GLU A 42 -2.88 28.97 10.64
CA GLU A 42 -3.58 28.02 9.75
C GLU A 42 -2.60 27.31 8.79
N LEU A 43 -1.56 28.01 8.32
CA LEU A 43 -0.48 27.39 7.55
C LEU A 43 0.25 26.31 8.37
N CYS A 44 0.58 26.60 9.62
CA CYS A 44 1.28 25.66 10.51
C CYS A 44 0.43 24.42 10.80
N ASP A 45 -0.86 24.59 11.09
CA ASP A 45 -1.78 23.47 11.35
C ASP A 45 -1.99 22.61 10.11
N TRP A 46 -2.12 23.23 8.93
CA TRP A 46 -2.22 22.51 7.67
C TRP A 46 -0.94 21.76 7.32
N ALA A 47 0.22 22.39 7.50
CA ALA A 47 1.52 21.74 7.27
C ALA A 47 1.72 20.56 8.23
N TYR A 48 1.32 20.70 9.50
CA TYR A 48 1.37 19.64 10.48
C TYR A 48 0.46 18.46 10.11
N ALA A 49 -0.81 18.73 9.75
CA ALA A 49 -1.76 17.72 9.30
C ALA A 49 -1.28 17.00 8.03
N THR A 50 -0.74 17.74 7.07
CA THR A 50 -0.19 17.21 5.83
C THR A 50 1.03 16.33 6.09
N SER A 51 1.97 16.77 6.92
CA SER A 51 3.17 16.01 7.26
C SER A 51 2.86 14.69 8.00
N ARG A 52 1.84 14.70 8.87
CA ARG A 52 1.36 13.51 9.59
C ARG A 52 0.76 12.50 8.61
N ASN A 53 -0.10 12.95 7.70
CA ASN A 53 -0.73 12.09 6.70
C ASN A 53 0.30 11.58 5.68
N GLN A 54 1.28 12.39 5.27
CA GLN A 54 2.39 11.96 4.41
C GLN A 54 3.22 10.83 5.02
N ARG A 55 3.53 10.89 6.33
CA ARG A 55 4.26 9.79 7.01
C ARG A 55 3.47 8.48 6.97
N ILE A 56 2.15 8.54 7.16
CA ILE A 56 1.28 7.37 7.08
C ILE A 56 1.26 6.82 5.66
N LEU A 57 1.17 7.68 4.64
CA LEU A 57 1.20 7.28 3.23
C LEU A 57 2.52 6.59 2.85
N ILE A 58 3.66 7.10 3.31
CA ILE A 58 4.97 6.48 3.06
C ILE A 58 5.03 5.07 3.67
N LEU A 59 4.55 4.90 4.91
CA LEU A 59 4.52 3.59 5.56
C LEU A 59 3.59 2.62 4.81
N GLN A 60 2.43 3.09 4.34
CA GLN A 60 1.52 2.28 3.52
C GLN A 60 2.16 1.85 2.20
N MET A 61 2.87 2.74 1.51
CA MET A 61 3.60 2.40 0.27
C MET A 61 4.68 1.34 0.51
N LEU A 62 5.39 1.39 1.64
CA LEU A 62 6.38 0.36 2.01
C LEU A 62 5.70 -1.01 2.22
N ILE A 63 4.57 -1.05 2.94
CA ILE A 63 3.81 -2.28 3.19
C ILE A 63 3.31 -2.89 1.88
N VAL A 64 2.73 -2.07 1.00
CA VAL A 64 2.24 -2.52 -0.32
C VAL A 64 3.39 -3.02 -1.19
N SER A 65 4.53 -2.34 -1.19
CA SER A 65 5.73 -2.76 -1.95
C SER A 65 6.25 -4.12 -1.47
N CYS A 66 6.36 -4.33 -0.15
CA CYS A 66 6.74 -5.61 0.44
C CYS A 66 5.74 -6.73 0.09
N ALA A 67 4.43 -6.45 0.16
CA ALA A 67 3.39 -7.41 -0.19
C ALA A 67 3.43 -7.79 -1.68
N LEU A 68 3.64 -6.83 -2.57
CA LEU A 68 3.77 -7.05 -4.01
C LEU A 68 5.00 -7.88 -4.35
N VAL A 69 6.15 -7.59 -3.75
CA VAL A 69 7.38 -8.39 -3.92
C VAL A 69 7.15 -9.82 -3.45
N GLY A 70 6.48 -10.03 -2.30
CA GLY A 70 6.13 -11.36 -1.81
C GLY A 70 5.21 -12.14 -2.75
N ILE A 71 4.21 -11.48 -3.36
CA ILE A 71 3.32 -12.11 -4.36
C ILE A 71 4.08 -12.40 -5.68
N TYR A 72 4.90 -11.45 -6.15
CA TYR A 72 5.60 -11.55 -7.44
C TYR A 72 6.75 -12.56 -7.40
N GLY A 73 7.59 -12.52 -6.36
CA GLY A 73 8.65 -13.51 -6.14
C GLY A 73 8.09 -14.92 -6.04
N ARG A 74 6.88 -15.06 -5.51
CA ARG A 74 6.16 -16.34 -5.46
C ARG A 74 5.62 -16.80 -6.80
N LYS A 75 5.15 -15.88 -7.65
CA LYS A 75 4.76 -16.19 -9.04
C LYS A 75 5.97 -16.70 -9.82
N ARG A 76 7.14 -16.07 -9.63
CA ARG A 76 8.43 -16.53 -10.20
C ARG A 76 8.86 -17.90 -9.67
N ALA A 77 8.77 -18.15 -8.36
CA ALA A 77 9.09 -19.47 -7.78
C ALA A 77 8.18 -20.60 -8.27
N LYS A 78 6.89 -20.32 -8.52
CA LYS A 78 5.96 -21.32 -9.10
C LYS A 78 6.33 -21.68 -10.54
N GLY A 79 6.77 -20.70 -11.33
CA GLY A 79 7.23 -20.87 -12.71
C GLY A 79 8.71 -21.19 -12.87
N GLY A 80 9.36 -21.73 -11.82
CA GLY A 80 10.83 -21.86 -11.74
C GLY A 80 11.53 -22.36 -13.01
N ILE A 81 12.68 -21.72 -13.28
CA ILE A 81 13.79 -22.19 -14.12
C ILE A 81 14.10 -23.65 -13.72
N GLY A 82 14.07 -24.58 -14.68
CA GLY A 82 14.33 -26.02 -14.48
C GLY A 82 13.10 -26.94 -14.49
N LYS A 83 11.86 -26.42 -14.59
CA LYS A 83 10.66 -27.28 -14.75
C LYS A 83 10.40 -27.74 -16.19
N ASN A 84 11.04 -27.14 -17.17
CA ASN A 84 10.96 -27.55 -18.58
C ASN A 84 12.13 -28.47 -19.00
N GLU A 85 12.98 -28.92 -18.06
CA GLU A 85 14.09 -29.87 -18.36
C GLU A 85 13.68 -31.34 -18.17
N LYS A 86 12.38 -31.63 -18.06
CA LYS A 86 11.84 -33.00 -17.94
C LYS A 86 10.67 -33.27 -18.88
N GLU A 87 10.68 -32.68 -20.07
CA GLU A 87 9.93 -33.21 -21.23
C GLU A 87 10.93 -33.74 -22.27
#